data_AF-A0A853FMS9-F1
#
_entry.id   AF-A0A853FMS9-F1
#
_cell.length_a   1.000
_cell.length_b   1.000
_cell.length_c   1.000
_cell.angle_alpha   90.00
_cell.angle_beta   90.00
_cell.angle_gamma   90.00
#
_symmetry.space_group_name_H-M   'P 1'
#
loop_
_entity.id
_entity.type
_entity.pdbx_description
1 polymer ?
#
loop_
_entity_poly.entity_id
_entity_poly.type
_entity_poly.pdbx_seq_one_letter_code
_entity_poly.pdbx_strand_id
1 'polypeptide(L)' 'MIHVKRSAPPEVDEIAELAGQYLLLPAAEGLSRIDAQVTRATDESRWDDVSKWHRVKFRLIRLHQQQVIR' A
#
# COMPACT_ATOMS: atom_id res chain seq x y z
N MET A 1 36.71 18.92 4.38
CA MET A 1 35.34 19.47 4.26
C MET A 1 34.42 18.36 3.77
N ILE A 2 33.59 17.78 4.64
CA ILE A 2 32.65 16.71 4.28
C ILE A 2 31.39 17.39 3.76
N HIS A 3 31.10 17.25 2.46
CA HIS A 3 29.81 17.61 1.89
C HIS A 3 28.78 16.58 2.36
N VAL A 4 28.08 16.89 3.45
CA VAL A 4 26.88 16.15 3.85
C VAL A 4 25.81 16.47 2.82
N LYS A 5 25.61 15.56 1.84
CA LYS A 5 24.42 15.55 1.00
C LYS A 5 23.23 15.56 1.96
N ARG A 6 22.47 16.66 1.99
CA ARG A 6 21.20 16.73 2.69
C ARG A 6 20.34 15.60 2.13
N SER A 7 20.16 14.55 2.92
CA SER A 7 19.18 13.51 2.64
C SER A 7 17.85 14.21 2.38
N ALA A 8 17.27 13.98 1.20
CA ALA A 8 15.89 14.36 0.94
C ALA A 8 15.02 13.83 2.10
N PRO A 9 13.93 14.52 2.48
CA PRO A 9 12.98 13.94 3.42
C PRO A 9 12.64 12.53 2.96
N PRO A 10 12.44 11.55 3.87
CA PRO A 10 12.03 10.22 3.45
C PRO A 10 10.81 10.39 2.57
N GLU A 11 10.94 10.00 1.29
CA GLU A 11 9.82 9.95 0.37
C GLU A 11 8.76 9.13 1.09
N VAL A 12 7.64 9.78 1.42
CA VAL A 12 6.59 9.14 2.20
C VAL A 12 6.13 7.94 1.38
N ASP A 13 6.37 6.73 1.91
CA ASP A 13 6.03 5.49 1.21
C ASP A 13 4.51 5.36 1.16
N GLU A 14 3.93 5.95 0.13
CA GLU A 14 2.50 6.04 -0.11
C GLU A 14 1.83 4.65 -0.08
N ILE A 15 2.54 3.61 -0.53
CA ILE A 15 2.07 2.23 -0.49
C ILE A 15 1.94 1.74 0.95
N ALA A 16 2.94 2.04 1.79
CA ALA A 16 2.93 1.68 3.21
C ALA A 16 1.85 2.45 3.98
N GLU A 17 1.66 3.74 3.69
CA GLU A 17 0.59 4.53 4.32
C GLU A 17 -0.80 4.00 3.94
N LEU A 18 -1.05 3.78 2.65
CA LEU A 18 -2.32 3.24 2.18
C LEU A 18 -2.58 1.86 2.79
N ALA A 19 -1.60 0.96 2.79
CA ALA A 19 -1.75 -0.36 3.41
C ALA A 19 -2.00 -0.25 4.92
N GLY A 20 -1.37 0.72 5.61
CA GLY A 20 -1.60 0.99 7.03
C GLY A 20 -3.03 1.42 7.34
N GLN A 21 -3.66 2.21 6.46
CA GLN A 21 -5.06 2.61 6.62
C GLN A 21 -6.01 1.41 6.55
N TYR A 22 -5.80 0.49 5.60
CA TYR A 22 -6.62 -0.72 5.47
C TYR A 22 -6.34 -1.78 6.54
N LEU A 23 -5.17 -1.74 7.19
CA LEU A 23 -4.82 -2.65 8.29
C LEU A 23 -5.71 -2.45 9.53
N LEU A 24 -6.31 -1.25 9.69
CA LEU A 24 -7.22 -0.94 10.78
C LEU A 24 -8.60 -1.61 10.64
N LEU A 25 -8.90 -2.14 9.46
CA LEU A 25 -10.14 -2.85 9.18
C LEU A 25 -9.97 -4.36 9.43
N PRO A 26 -11.07 -5.11 9.63
CA PRO A 26 -11.03 -6.56 9.56
C PRO A 26 -10.38 -7.01 8.25
N ALA A 27 -9.47 -8.00 8.31
CA ALA A 27 -8.62 -8.38 7.19
C ALA A 27 -9.38 -8.65 5.89
N ALA A 28 -10.52 -9.34 5.97
CA ALA A 28 -11.38 -9.61 4.83
C ALA A 28 -11.98 -8.33 4.22
N GLU A 29 -12.37 -7.36 5.05
CA GLU A 29 -12.93 -6.08 4.60
C GLU A 29 -11.86 -5.19 3.97
N GLY A 30 -10.69 -5.09 4.60
CA GLY A 30 -9.56 -4.31 4.06
C GLY A 30 -9.13 -4.79 2.67
N LEU A 31 -9.01 -6.11 2.49
CA LEU A 31 -8.69 -6.71 1.20
C LEU A 31 -9.80 -6.50 0.16
N SER A 32 -11.06 -6.70 0.54
CA SER A 32 -12.20 -6.49 -0.36
C SER A 32 -12.27 -5.06 -0.90
N ARG A 33 -12.01 -4.05 -0.05
CA ARG A 33 -11.98 -2.65 -0.49
C ARG A 33 -10.84 -2.34 -1.44
N ILE A 34 -9.65 -2.93 -1.24
CA ILE A 34 -8.53 -2.77 -2.18
C ILE A 34 -8.86 -3.42 -3.53
N ASP A 35 -9.48 -4.62 -3.53
CA ASP A 35 -9.93 -5.25 -4.77
C ASP A 35 -10.92 -4.35 -5.54
N ALA A 36 -11.84 -3.68 -4.85
CA ALA A 36 -12.73 -2.70 -5.48
C ALA A 36 -11.97 -1.52 -6.13
N GLN A 37 -10.87 -1.05 -5.52
CA GLN A 37 -10.02 -0.03 -6.13
C GLN A 37 -9.28 -0.54 -7.37
N VAL A 38 -8.82 -1.79 -7.36
CA VAL A 38 -8.20 -2.44 -8.52
C VAL A 38 -9.22 -2.55 -9.66
N THR A 39 -10.43 -3.03 -9.38
CA THR A 39 -11.50 -3.14 -10.39
C THR A 39 -11.84 -1.78 -10.98
N ARG A 40 -12.00 -0.76 -10.13
CA ARG A 40 -12.28 0.61 -10.58
C ARG A 40 -11.15 1.17 -11.45
N ALA A 41 -9.90 1.03 -11.04
CA ALA A 41 -8.76 1.52 -11.82
C ALA A 41 -8.63 0.78 -13.16
N THR A 42 -8.98 -0.51 -13.19
CA THR A 42 -9.03 -1.31 -14.42
C THR A 42 -10.14 -0.82 -15.36
N ASP A 43 -11.34 -0.57 -14.84
CA ASP A 43 -12.48 -0.04 -15.60
C ASP A 43 -12.16 1.34 -16.20
N GLU A 44 -11.49 2.19 -15.43
CA GLU A 44 -11.00 3.51 -15.87
C GLU A 44 -9.76 3.43 -16.77
N SER A 45 -9.22 2.24 -17.08
CA SER A 45 -7.99 2.03 -17.85
C SER A 45 -6.74 2.76 -17.30
N ARG A 46 -6.68 2.96 -15.97
CA ARG A 46 -5.59 3.64 -15.27
C ARG A 46 -4.56 2.63 -14.75
N TRP A 47 -3.66 2.19 -15.62
CA TRP A 47 -2.73 1.08 -15.34
C TRP A 47 -1.70 1.36 -14.22
N ASP A 48 -1.29 2.62 -14.05
CA ASP A 48 -0.46 3.04 -12.90
C ASP A 48 -1.19 2.83 -11.57
N ASP A 49 -2.47 3.20 -11.50
CA ASP A 49 -3.30 3.01 -10.32
C ASP A 49 -3.54 1.52 -10.05
N VAL A 50 -3.77 0.71 -11.10
CA VAL A 50 -3.87 -0.76 -10.95
C VAL A 50 -2.60 -1.31 -10.31
N SER A 51 -1.43 -0.95 -10.84
CA SER A 51 -0.13 -1.39 -10.33
C SER A 51 0.08 -0.95 -8.88
N LYS A 52 -0.28 0.30 -8.55
CA LYS A 52 -0.25 0.84 -7.20
C LYS A 52 -1.14 0.03 -6.25
N TRP A 53 -2.41 -0.18 -6.58
CA TRP A 53 -3.35 -0.90 -5.72
C TRP A 53 -2.96 -2.37 -5.52
N HIS A 54 -2.35 -3.01 -6.52
CA HIS A 54 -1.74 -4.33 -6.35
C HIS A 54 -0.59 -4.30 -5.33
N ARG A 55 0.30 -3.31 -5.39
CA ARG A 55 1.39 -3.16 -4.40
C ARG A 55 0.84 -2.93 -2.99
N VAL A 56 -0.20 -2.11 -2.84
CA VAL A 56 -0.91 -1.92 -1.56
C VAL A 56 -1.51 -3.23 -1.05
N LYS A 57 -2.16 -4.01 -1.92
CA LYS A 57 -2.73 -5.33 -1.58
C LYS A 57 -1.67 -6.28 -1.02
N PHE A 58 -0.54 -6.43 -1.72
CA PHE A 58 0.54 -7.29 -1.26
C PHE A 58 1.14 -6.83 0.07
N ARG A 59 1.29 -5.52 0.26
CA ARG A 59 1.79 -4.95 1.52
C ARG A 59 0.83 -5.23 2.67
N LEU A 60 -0.48 -5.06 2.47
CA LEU A 60 -1.50 -5.35 3.48
C LEU A 60 -1.48 -6.84 3.88
N ILE A 61 -1.43 -7.75 2.90
CA ILE A 61 -1.33 -9.20 3.16
C ILE A 61 -0.10 -9.52 4.02
N ARG A 62 1.05 -8.94 3.68
CA ARG A 62 2.28 -9.09 4.46
C ARG A 62 2.14 -8.58 5.90
N LEU A 63 1.46 -7.45 6.10
CA LEU A 63 1.23 -6.90 7.44
C LEU A 63 0.31 -7.80 8.28
N HIS A 64 -0.78 -8.32 7.71
CA HIS A 64 -1.64 -9.28 8.39
C HIS A 64 -0.88 -10.57 8.76
N GLN A 65 -0.04 -11.10 7.86
CA GLN A 65 0.79 -12.28 8.16
C GLN A 65 1.74 -12.03 9.34
N GLN A 66 2.32 -10.83 9.45
CA GLN A 66 3.19 -10.47 10.57
C GLN A 66 2.44 -10.34 11.90
N GLN A 67 1.16 -9.97 11.89
CA GLN A 67 0.33 -9.92 13.10
C GLN A 67 -0.05 -11.32 13.60
N VAL A 68 -0.27 -12.27 12.70
CA VAL A 68 -0.64 -13.66 13.05
C VAL A 68 0.54 -14.44 13.65
N ILE A 69 1.77 -14.08 13.30
CA ILE A 69 2.99 -14.75 13.81
C ILE A 69 3.44 -14.17 15.16
N ARG A 70 2.85 -13.06 15.63
CA ARG A 70 3.11 -12.47 16.95
C ARG A 70 2.21 -13.07 18.02
#